data_AF-A0AAN6E985-F1
#
_entry.id   AF-A0AAN6E985-F1
#
_cell.length_a   1.000
_cell.length_b   1.000
_cell.length_c   1.000
_cell.angle_alpha   90.00
_cell.angle_beta   90.00
_cell.angle_gamma   90.00
#
_symmetry.space_group_name_H-M   'P 1'
#
loop_
_entity.id
_entity.type
_entity.pdbx_description
1 polymer ?
#
loop_
_entity_poly.entity_id
_entity_poly.type
_entity_poly.pdbx_seq_one_letter_code
_entity_poly.pdbx_strand_id
1 'polypeptide(L)'
;TKHRISREALDAIGRKLQGLATERKHIEAKITECRPAVAQTTAELEQAKDVREQANARIYVIAQPIFASFCQRLGIPSLEAFEKLLLPATEAAEERRLQFRTQLSRLDSQLSFEQQQLDEATSKLDKLVKAQQSTAASLESLRAELTREQAEMAGFVAQIEGLRRELAALTTKYGDATEDVHAARHTLEQGQKDLDAMNKDLQARATEMDRALAEKAAVLRKCKIEDIPLPLLRGSLQALPLEAGVGAGSGSQLAESYLSQLSLGDTQSSSMSIDGADDIAPDYSTLPQTDRTGVPGTVEQKYIADVARLTAEIDALNPNPHARERLESARARLHEIEVEHNAARQEARESKSTFQAVRKRRHDVFMRCYNHLATAIDHAYK
;
A
#
# COMPACT_ATOMS: atom_id res chain seq x y z
N THR A 1 -19.44 63.47 9.55
CA THR A 1 -20.12 62.26 10.08
C THR A 1 -20.60 62.44 11.51
N LYS A 2 -19.76 62.87 12.48
CA LYS A 2 -20.17 63.09 13.89
C LYS A 2 -21.38 64.02 14.08
N HIS A 3 -21.43 65.19 13.41
CA HIS A 3 -22.56 66.13 13.53
C HIS A 3 -23.91 65.58 13.05
N ARG A 4 -23.92 64.67 12.05
CA ARG A 4 -25.18 64.08 11.56
C ARG A 4 -25.72 63.06 12.56
N ILE A 5 -24.82 62.25 13.12
CA ILE A 5 -25.14 61.27 14.18
C ILE A 5 -25.65 61.98 15.44
N SER A 6 -25.06 63.12 15.83
CA SER A 6 -25.54 63.92 16.98
C SER A 6 -26.92 64.55 16.74
N ARG A 7 -27.23 64.96 15.51
CA ARG A 7 -28.54 65.53 15.15
C ARG A 7 -29.62 64.45 15.07
N GLU A 8 -29.30 63.30 14.47
CA GLU A 8 -30.16 62.12 14.47
C GLU A 8 -30.45 61.62 15.91
N ALA A 9 -29.45 61.67 16.81
CA ALA A 9 -29.62 61.35 18.22
C ALA A 9 -30.50 62.38 18.97
N LEU A 10 -30.34 63.68 18.71
CA LEU A 10 -31.20 64.73 19.27
C LEU A 10 -32.64 64.61 18.81
N ASP A 11 -32.87 64.32 17.54
CA ASP A 11 -34.22 64.11 16.99
C ASP A 11 -34.85 62.83 17.57
N ALA A 12 -34.06 61.76 17.77
CA ALA A 12 -34.51 60.55 18.45
C ALA A 12 -34.88 60.80 19.93
N ILE A 13 -34.07 61.60 20.65
CA ILE A 13 -34.35 62.00 22.02
C ILE A 13 -35.59 62.92 22.07
N GLY A 14 -35.74 63.85 21.12
CA GLY A 14 -36.91 64.73 21.02
C GLY A 14 -38.20 63.95 20.78
N ARG A 15 -38.18 62.95 19.89
CA ARG A 15 -39.33 62.05 19.68
C ARG A 15 -39.64 61.23 20.92
N LYS A 16 -38.63 60.73 21.64
CA LYS A 16 -38.81 60.04 22.92
C LYS A 16 -39.42 60.96 23.98
N LEU A 17 -38.94 62.19 24.09
CA LEU A 17 -39.48 63.21 25.01
C LEU A 17 -40.94 63.54 24.69
N GLN A 18 -41.28 63.65 23.41
CA GLN A 18 -42.65 63.89 22.97
C GLN A 18 -43.56 62.69 23.26
N GLY A 19 -43.08 61.46 23.03
CA GLY A 19 -43.77 60.23 23.40
C GLY A 19 -44.03 60.15 24.92
N LEU A 20 -43.00 60.39 25.74
CA LEU A 20 -43.11 60.45 27.20
C LEU A 20 -44.06 61.57 27.67
N ALA A 21 -44.07 62.73 27.00
CA ALA A 21 -44.99 63.81 27.33
C ALA A 21 -46.45 63.46 27.02
N THR A 22 -46.71 62.74 25.92
CA THR A 22 -48.06 62.24 25.60
C THR A 22 -48.50 61.14 26.57
N GLU A 23 -47.60 60.23 26.95
CA GLU A 23 -47.86 59.21 27.98
C GLU A 23 -48.16 59.86 29.32
N ARG A 24 -47.40 60.89 29.72
CA ARG A 24 -47.64 61.62 30.97
C ARG A 24 -49.04 62.26 31.00
N LYS A 25 -49.43 62.92 29.91
CA LYS A 25 -50.79 63.50 29.79
C LYS A 25 -51.88 62.43 29.85
N HIS A 26 -51.65 61.28 29.22
CA HIS A 26 -52.59 60.16 29.27
C HIS A 26 -52.74 59.58 30.68
N ILE A 27 -51.62 59.44 31.40
CA ILE A 27 -51.61 58.99 32.79
C ILE A 27 -52.30 60.02 33.70
N GLU A 28 -52.02 61.32 33.53
CA GLU A 28 -52.68 62.40 34.27
C GLU A 28 -54.20 62.39 34.04
N ALA A 29 -54.65 62.20 32.80
CA ALA A 29 -56.07 62.08 32.46
C ALA A 29 -56.72 60.85 33.14
N LYS A 30 -56.07 59.68 33.10
CA LYS A 30 -56.52 58.48 33.81
C LYS A 30 -56.59 58.68 35.32
N ILE A 31 -55.63 59.39 35.92
CA ILE A 31 -55.66 59.71 37.35
C ILE A 31 -56.88 60.59 37.67
N THR A 32 -57.16 61.61 36.85
CA THR A 32 -58.33 62.48 37.07
C THR A 32 -59.65 61.73 36.91
N GLU A 33 -59.73 60.77 36.00
CA GLU A 33 -60.91 59.93 35.79
C GLU A 33 -61.13 58.92 36.94
N CYS A 34 -60.07 58.30 37.44
CA CYS A 34 -60.15 57.34 38.54
C CYS A 34 -60.39 57.98 39.92
N ARG A 35 -60.01 59.25 40.10
CA ARG A 35 -60.13 59.97 41.39
C ARG A 35 -61.54 59.99 41.98
N PRO A 36 -62.63 60.32 41.23
CA PRO A 36 -63.98 60.28 41.78
C PRO A 36 -64.43 58.86 42.13
N ALA A 37 -64.04 57.85 41.36
CA ALA A 37 -64.37 56.44 41.66
C ALA A 37 -63.71 55.98 42.97
N VAL A 38 -62.46 56.39 43.22
CA VAL A 38 -61.78 56.15 44.51
C VAL A 38 -62.51 56.90 45.63
N ALA A 39 -62.87 58.17 45.44
CA ALA A 39 -63.60 58.92 46.47
C ALA A 39 -64.96 58.29 46.82
N GLN A 40 -65.70 57.83 45.82
CA GLN A 40 -66.99 57.16 46.03
C GLN A 40 -66.81 55.84 46.79
N THR A 41 -65.91 54.99 46.34
CA THR A 41 -65.64 53.69 47.01
C THR A 41 -65.12 53.88 48.44
N THR A 42 -64.35 54.93 48.71
CA THR A 42 -63.95 55.26 50.09
C THR A 42 -65.14 55.70 50.96
N ALA A 43 -66.08 56.47 50.42
CA ALA A 43 -67.27 56.87 51.16
C ALA A 43 -68.20 55.68 51.46
N GLU A 44 -68.39 54.79 50.49
CA GLU A 44 -69.14 53.54 50.67
C GLU A 44 -68.47 52.63 51.71
N LEU A 45 -67.13 52.58 51.74
CA LEU A 45 -66.37 51.83 52.74
C LEU A 45 -66.57 52.39 54.16
N GLU A 46 -66.53 53.71 54.34
CA GLU A 46 -66.79 54.33 55.65
C GLU A 46 -68.23 54.08 56.11
N GLN A 47 -69.20 54.21 55.22
CA GLN A 47 -70.59 53.90 55.54
C GLN A 47 -70.77 52.43 55.95
N ALA A 48 -70.11 51.50 55.25
CA ALA A 48 -70.14 50.08 55.60
C ALA A 48 -69.47 49.81 56.97
N LYS A 49 -68.39 50.52 57.32
CA LYS A 49 -67.76 50.43 58.65
C LYS A 49 -68.70 50.90 59.74
N ASP A 50 -69.38 52.03 59.55
CA ASP A 50 -70.34 52.55 60.53
C ASP A 50 -71.50 51.57 60.77
N VAL A 51 -72.06 51.00 59.70
CA VAL A 51 -73.12 50.00 59.79
C VAL A 51 -72.64 48.76 60.55
N ARG A 52 -71.40 48.31 60.30
CA ARG A 52 -70.79 47.18 61.01
C ARG A 52 -70.62 47.49 62.50
N GLU A 53 -70.15 48.67 62.86
CA GLU A 53 -69.98 49.08 64.27
C GLU A 53 -71.32 49.11 65.01
N GLN A 54 -72.35 49.67 64.36
CA GLN A 54 -73.71 49.66 64.92
C GLN A 54 -74.26 48.25 65.08
N ALA A 55 -74.03 47.36 64.11
CA ALA A 55 -74.45 45.96 64.20
C ALA A 55 -73.72 45.23 65.35
N ASN A 56 -72.41 45.42 65.50
CA ASN A 56 -71.63 44.84 66.60
C ASN A 56 -72.12 45.33 67.96
N ALA A 57 -72.38 46.63 68.12
CA ALA A 57 -72.93 47.18 69.35
C ALA A 57 -74.27 46.52 69.73
N ARG A 58 -75.16 46.29 68.75
CA ARG A 58 -76.42 45.57 68.98
C ARG A 58 -76.21 44.13 69.41
N ILE A 59 -75.25 43.42 68.82
CA ILE A 59 -74.90 42.05 69.22
C ILE A 59 -74.48 42.02 70.69
N TYR A 60 -73.60 42.94 71.13
CA TYR A 60 -73.17 42.98 72.52
C TYR A 60 -74.30 43.29 73.49
N VAL A 61 -75.21 44.21 73.15
CA VAL A 61 -76.39 44.53 73.97
C VAL A 61 -77.29 43.29 74.14
N ILE A 62 -77.50 42.52 73.08
CA ILE A 62 -78.32 41.29 73.12
C ILE A 62 -77.60 40.16 73.87
N ALA A 63 -76.28 40.03 73.71
CA ALA A 63 -75.49 38.97 74.32
C ALA A 63 -75.25 39.18 75.82
N GLN A 64 -75.25 40.42 76.31
CA GLN A 64 -74.97 40.75 77.71
C GLN A 64 -75.83 40.01 78.75
N PRO A 65 -77.17 39.92 78.64
CA PRO A 65 -77.98 39.14 79.58
C PRO A 65 -77.70 37.63 79.50
N ILE A 66 -77.35 37.10 78.33
CA ILE A 66 -77.08 35.67 78.11
C ILE A 66 -75.78 35.26 78.83
N PHE A 67 -74.75 36.10 78.75
CA PHE A 67 -73.43 35.83 79.32
C PHE A 67 -73.18 36.48 80.69
N ALA A 68 -74.16 37.19 81.28
CA ALA A 68 -74.00 37.87 82.58
C ALA A 68 -73.55 36.92 83.71
N SER A 69 -74.16 35.72 83.78
CA SER A 69 -73.81 34.70 84.77
C SER A 69 -72.42 34.08 84.55
N PHE A 70 -71.93 34.08 83.31
CA PHE A 70 -70.60 33.62 82.96
C PHE A 70 -69.53 34.68 83.32
N CYS A 71 -69.78 35.95 82.98
CA CYS A 71 -68.88 37.07 83.31
C CYS A 71 -68.70 37.23 84.82
N GLN A 72 -69.77 37.10 85.61
CA GLN A 72 -69.72 37.16 87.07
C GLN A 72 -68.89 36.02 87.69
N ARG A 73 -69.01 34.80 87.16
CA ARG A 73 -68.25 33.63 87.64
C ARG A 73 -66.75 33.74 87.40
N LEU A 74 -66.34 34.40 86.33
CA LEU A 74 -64.94 34.59 85.95
C LEU A 74 -64.34 35.93 86.41
N GLY A 75 -65.14 36.80 87.03
CA GLY A 75 -64.69 38.12 87.50
C GLY A 75 -64.40 39.13 86.39
N ILE A 76 -65.06 39.00 85.24
CA ILE A 76 -64.82 39.84 84.05
C ILE A 76 -65.98 40.85 83.89
N PRO A 77 -65.71 42.14 83.60
CA PRO A 77 -66.74 43.19 83.62
C PRO A 77 -67.76 43.09 82.47
N SER A 78 -67.41 42.57 81.30
CA SER A 78 -68.31 42.43 80.15
C SER A 78 -67.82 41.35 79.18
N LEU A 79 -68.73 40.85 78.34
CA LEU A 79 -68.40 39.93 77.24
C LEU A 79 -67.37 40.54 76.28
N GLU A 80 -67.48 41.85 76.03
CA GLU A 80 -66.54 42.61 75.19
C GLU A 80 -65.11 42.63 75.78
N ALA A 81 -64.97 42.75 77.10
CA ALA A 81 -63.66 42.71 77.75
C ALA A 81 -63.02 41.32 77.72
N PHE A 82 -63.84 40.26 77.82
CA PHE A 82 -63.40 38.87 77.65
C PHE A 82 -62.94 38.60 76.21
N GLU A 83 -63.74 39.04 75.23
CA GLU A 83 -63.43 38.92 73.82
C GLU A 83 -62.14 39.67 73.46
N LYS A 84 -61.99 40.93 73.93
CA LYS A 84 -60.77 41.74 73.76
C LYS A 84 -59.50 41.09 74.34
N LEU A 85 -59.61 40.25 75.36
CA LEU A 85 -58.46 39.55 75.96
C LEU A 85 -58.14 38.23 75.24
N LEU A 86 -59.16 37.50 74.77
CA LEU A 86 -58.99 36.19 74.12
C LEU A 86 -58.72 36.29 72.62
N LEU A 87 -59.37 37.21 71.90
CA LEU A 87 -59.19 37.37 70.45
C LEU A 87 -57.71 37.50 70.09
N PRO A 88 -56.93 38.43 70.68
CA PRO A 88 -55.52 38.61 70.31
C PRO A 88 -54.67 37.36 70.57
N ALA A 89 -54.95 36.62 71.64
CA ALA A 89 -54.23 35.39 71.96
C ALA A 89 -54.56 34.25 70.98
N THR A 90 -55.84 34.11 70.61
CA THR A 90 -56.29 33.12 69.62
C THR A 90 -55.84 33.46 68.21
N GLU A 91 -55.93 34.72 67.81
CA GLU A 91 -55.44 35.24 66.52
C GLU A 91 -53.93 35.03 66.40
N ALA A 92 -53.15 35.38 67.43
CA ALA A 92 -51.70 35.14 67.42
C ALA A 92 -51.34 33.64 67.36
N ALA A 93 -52.13 32.77 67.98
CA ALA A 93 -51.93 31.32 67.91
C ALA A 93 -52.25 30.77 66.51
N GLU A 94 -53.35 31.22 65.90
CA GLU A 94 -53.74 30.83 64.55
C GLU A 94 -52.79 31.40 63.48
N GLU A 95 -52.30 32.62 63.66
CA GLU A 95 -51.24 33.21 62.81
C GLU A 95 -49.96 32.37 62.87
N ARG A 96 -49.51 31.97 64.07
CA ARG A 96 -48.34 31.09 64.21
C ARG A 96 -48.57 29.72 63.59
N ARG A 97 -49.76 29.13 63.76
CA ARG A 97 -50.14 27.86 63.10
C ARG A 97 -50.09 27.99 61.58
N LEU A 98 -50.61 29.09 61.03
CA LEU A 98 -50.57 29.36 59.60
C LEU A 98 -49.13 29.51 59.10
N GLN A 99 -48.27 30.21 59.85
CA GLN A 99 -46.85 30.34 59.54
C GLN A 99 -46.16 28.98 59.51
N PHE A 100 -46.35 28.14 60.55
CA PHE A 100 -45.77 26.79 60.58
C PHE A 100 -46.31 25.90 59.47
N ARG A 101 -47.62 25.97 59.16
CA ARG A 101 -48.22 25.22 58.04
C ARG A 101 -47.62 25.63 56.70
N THR A 102 -47.37 26.92 56.52
CA THR A 102 -46.72 27.45 55.31
C THR A 102 -45.26 26.99 55.22
N GLN A 103 -44.54 27.00 56.34
CA GLN A 103 -43.16 26.50 56.40
C GLN A 103 -43.09 24.99 56.13
N LEU A 104 -43.99 24.19 56.71
CA LEU A 104 -44.09 22.75 56.45
C LEU A 104 -44.36 22.47 54.97
N SER A 105 -45.36 23.14 54.39
CA SER A 105 -45.66 23.00 52.96
C SER A 105 -44.46 23.36 52.07
N ARG A 106 -43.69 24.38 52.44
CA ARG A 106 -42.45 24.74 51.73
C ARG A 106 -41.38 23.66 51.87
N LEU A 107 -41.17 23.13 53.07
CA LEU A 107 -40.20 22.07 53.33
C LEU A 107 -40.60 20.77 52.62
N ASP A 108 -41.88 20.39 52.61
CA ASP A 108 -42.38 19.22 51.89
C ASP A 108 -42.20 19.38 50.37
N SER A 109 -42.44 20.58 49.85
CA SER A 109 -42.19 20.89 48.44
C SER A 109 -40.70 20.81 48.09
N GLN A 110 -39.82 21.26 48.99
CA GLN A 110 -38.37 21.14 48.82
C GLN A 110 -37.92 19.67 48.90
N LEU A 111 -38.43 18.93 49.88
CA LEU A 111 -38.08 17.52 50.09
C LEU A 111 -38.52 16.66 48.90
N SER A 112 -39.73 16.88 48.39
CA SER A 112 -40.21 16.19 47.18
C SER A 112 -39.38 16.53 45.95
N PHE A 113 -38.99 17.78 45.77
CA PHE A 113 -38.09 18.19 44.69
C PHE A 113 -36.72 17.52 44.79
N GLU A 114 -36.10 17.52 45.97
CA GLU A 114 -34.80 16.88 46.17
C GLU A 114 -34.86 15.36 46.02
N GLN A 115 -35.94 14.71 46.47
CA GLN A 115 -36.16 13.28 46.24
C GLN A 115 -36.29 12.99 44.74
N GLN A 116 -37.06 13.79 43.99
CA GLN A 116 -37.18 13.61 42.54
C GLN A 116 -35.83 13.80 41.84
N GLN A 117 -35.04 14.80 42.25
CA GLN A 117 -33.70 15.02 41.70
C GLN A 117 -32.76 13.86 42.00
N LEU A 118 -32.84 13.28 43.21
CA LEU A 118 -32.07 12.10 43.58
C LEU A 118 -32.47 10.87 42.75
N ASP A 119 -33.76 10.63 42.56
CA ASP A 119 -34.28 9.52 41.76
C ASP A 119 -33.85 9.65 40.29
N GLU A 120 -33.92 10.87 39.73
CA GLU A 120 -33.43 11.14 38.39
C GLU A 120 -31.92 10.94 38.25
N ALA A 121 -31.13 11.41 39.23
CA ALA A 121 -29.68 11.23 39.25
C ALA A 121 -29.30 9.75 39.35
N THR A 122 -30.00 8.99 40.20
CA THR A 122 -29.79 7.55 40.40
C THR A 122 -30.14 6.77 39.13
N SER A 123 -31.26 7.10 38.49
CA SER A 123 -31.65 6.49 37.20
C SER A 123 -30.64 6.78 36.09
N LYS A 124 -30.09 8.00 36.03
CA LYS A 124 -29.04 8.37 35.08
C LYS A 124 -27.75 7.60 35.36
N LEU A 125 -27.37 7.46 36.64
CA LEU A 125 -26.19 6.70 37.05
C LEU A 125 -26.31 5.22 36.65
N ASP A 126 -27.45 4.59 36.92
CA ASP A 126 -27.69 3.18 36.55
C ASP A 126 -27.58 2.94 35.04
N LYS A 127 -28.10 3.88 34.23
CA LYS A 127 -27.98 3.81 32.76
C LYS A 127 -26.51 3.91 32.33
N LEU A 128 -25.74 4.82 32.92
CA LEU A 128 -24.33 4.99 32.62
C LEU A 128 -23.51 3.76 33.04
N VAL A 129 -23.79 3.18 34.21
CA VAL A 129 -23.12 1.96 34.68
C VAL A 129 -23.41 0.78 33.76
N LYS A 130 -24.68 0.58 33.35
CA LYS A 130 -25.05 -0.48 32.39
C LYS A 130 -24.38 -0.27 31.03
N ALA A 131 -24.34 0.97 30.54
CA ALA A 131 -23.65 1.30 29.29
C ALA A 131 -22.14 1.03 29.41
N GLN A 132 -21.52 1.42 30.52
CA GLN A 132 -20.10 1.16 30.78
C GLN A 132 -19.80 -0.34 30.78
N GLN A 133 -20.61 -1.15 31.48
CA GLN A 133 -20.45 -2.61 31.51
C GLN A 133 -20.57 -3.24 30.12
N SER A 134 -21.59 -2.85 29.35
CA SER A 134 -21.79 -3.34 27.98
C SER A 134 -20.63 -2.95 27.05
N THR A 135 -20.15 -1.71 27.15
CA THR A 135 -19.02 -1.24 26.35
C THR A 135 -17.73 -1.94 26.73
N ALA A 136 -17.48 -2.19 28.03
CA ALA A 136 -16.31 -2.94 28.50
C ALA A 136 -16.29 -4.38 27.98
N ALA A 137 -17.42 -5.09 28.06
CA ALA A 137 -17.54 -6.45 27.52
C ALA A 137 -17.31 -6.49 25.99
N SER A 138 -17.86 -5.50 25.26
CA SER A 138 -17.63 -5.39 23.82
C SER A 138 -16.16 -5.13 23.49
N LEU A 139 -15.50 -4.27 24.28
CA LEU A 139 -14.07 -3.97 24.14
C LEU A 139 -13.19 -5.20 24.39
N GLU A 140 -13.53 -6.03 25.37
CA GLU A 140 -12.83 -7.28 25.63
C GLU A 140 -12.97 -8.28 24.47
N SER A 141 -14.18 -8.43 23.91
CA SER A 141 -14.40 -9.26 22.71
C SER A 141 -13.57 -8.77 21.53
N LEU A 142 -13.62 -7.47 21.23
CA LEU A 142 -12.85 -6.85 20.15
C LEU A 142 -11.33 -7.02 20.35
N ARG A 143 -10.85 -6.95 21.59
CA ARG A 143 -9.43 -7.20 21.89
C ARG A 143 -9.05 -8.67 21.65
N ALA A 144 -9.92 -9.61 22.02
CA ALA A 144 -9.68 -11.03 21.78
C ALA A 144 -9.72 -11.38 20.28
N GLU A 145 -10.62 -10.75 19.52
CA GLU A 145 -10.67 -10.88 18.06
C GLU A 145 -9.40 -10.30 17.41
N LEU A 146 -8.96 -9.11 17.84
CA LEU A 146 -7.74 -8.49 17.35
C LEU A 146 -6.51 -9.37 17.60
N THR A 147 -6.37 -9.96 18.79
CA THR A 147 -5.23 -10.84 19.09
C THR A 147 -5.28 -12.13 18.27
N ARG A 148 -6.47 -12.69 18.02
CA ARG A 148 -6.64 -13.85 17.13
C ARG A 148 -6.22 -13.51 15.71
N GLU A 149 -6.70 -12.41 15.15
CA GLU A 149 -6.35 -12.00 13.79
C GLU A 149 -4.85 -11.68 13.66
N GLN A 150 -4.24 -11.06 14.66
CA GLN A 150 -2.79 -10.83 14.69
C GLN A 150 -2.00 -12.14 14.68
N ALA A 151 -2.45 -13.15 15.42
CA ALA A 151 -1.82 -14.47 15.41
C ALA A 151 -1.97 -15.17 14.05
N GLU A 152 -3.14 -15.08 13.41
CA GLU A 152 -3.38 -15.62 12.07
C GLU A 152 -2.51 -14.91 11.01
N MET A 153 -2.42 -13.58 11.07
CA MET A 153 -1.53 -12.80 10.21
C MET A 153 -0.06 -13.22 10.38
N ALA A 154 0.40 -13.39 11.62
CA ALA A 154 1.77 -13.86 11.88
C ALA A 154 2.00 -15.26 11.29
N GLY A 155 1.00 -16.14 11.38
CA GLY A 155 1.02 -17.46 10.73
C GLY A 155 1.16 -17.36 9.21
N PHE A 156 0.38 -16.51 8.54
CA PHE A 156 0.49 -16.31 7.09
C PHE A 156 1.83 -15.70 6.68
N VAL A 157 2.37 -14.75 7.45
CA VAL A 157 3.70 -14.18 7.19
C VAL A 157 4.78 -15.27 7.26
N ALA A 158 4.74 -16.13 8.29
CA ALA A 158 5.67 -17.25 8.40
C ALA A 158 5.57 -18.24 7.24
N GLN A 159 4.35 -18.53 6.76
CA GLN A 159 4.14 -19.37 5.57
C GLN A 159 4.71 -18.73 4.29
N ILE A 160 4.47 -17.43 4.08
CA ILE A 160 5.01 -16.67 2.93
C ILE A 160 6.54 -16.69 2.95
N GLU A 161 7.15 -16.49 4.11
CA GLU A 161 8.61 -16.57 4.25
C GLU A 161 9.13 -17.98 3.97
N GLY A 162 8.43 -19.02 4.41
CA GLY A 162 8.75 -20.41 4.08
C GLY A 162 8.75 -20.65 2.57
N LEU A 163 7.66 -20.29 1.90
CA LEU A 163 7.52 -20.43 0.44
C LEU A 163 8.57 -19.61 -0.32
N ARG A 164 8.92 -18.41 0.15
CA ARG A 164 9.99 -17.60 -0.45
C ARG A 164 11.35 -18.29 -0.35
N ARG A 165 11.67 -18.92 0.78
CA ARG A 165 12.92 -19.70 0.95
C ARG A 165 12.93 -20.91 0.02
N GLU A 166 11.82 -21.63 -0.09
CA GLU A 166 11.69 -22.77 -1.01
C GLU A 166 11.85 -22.34 -2.47
N LEU A 167 11.20 -21.25 -2.88
CA LEU A 167 11.32 -20.70 -4.23
C LEU A 167 12.76 -20.29 -4.54
N ALA A 168 13.44 -19.62 -3.61
CA ALA A 168 14.85 -19.26 -3.76
C ALA A 168 15.73 -20.50 -3.95
N ALA A 169 15.55 -21.53 -3.12
CA ALA A 169 16.30 -22.79 -3.23
C ALA A 169 15.99 -23.56 -4.53
N LEU A 170 14.76 -23.50 -5.02
CA LEU A 170 14.39 -24.11 -6.29
C LEU A 170 14.97 -23.34 -7.49
N THR A 171 15.02 -22.01 -7.38
CA THR A 171 15.61 -21.13 -8.40
C THR A 171 17.10 -21.37 -8.54
N THR A 172 17.84 -21.52 -7.42
CA THR A 172 19.27 -21.86 -7.49
C THR A 172 19.49 -23.23 -8.14
N LYS A 173 18.73 -24.26 -7.73
CA LYS A 173 18.81 -25.59 -8.36
C LYS A 173 18.50 -25.57 -9.85
N TYR A 174 17.51 -24.77 -10.26
CA TYR A 174 17.19 -24.59 -11.67
C TYR A 174 18.32 -23.90 -12.43
N GLY A 175 18.95 -22.89 -11.83
CA GLY A 175 20.14 -22.23 -12.36
C GLY A 175 21.29 -23.22 -12.58
N ASP A 176 21.66 -23.97 -11.54
CA ASP A 176 22.73 -24.97 -11.59
C ASP A 176 22.47 -26.02 -12.69
N ALA A 177 21.24 -26.58 -12.74
CA ALA A 177 20.87 -27.55 -13.78
C ALA A 177 20.89 -26.95 -15.19
N THR A 178 20.59 -25.66 -15.34
CA THR A 178 20.64 -24.97 -16.63
C THR A 178 22.09 -24.78 -17.08
N GLU A 179 23.00 -24.43 -16.16
CA GLU A 179 24.45 -24.36 -16.43
C GLU A 179 25.01 -25.72 -16.83
N ASP A 180 24.66 -26.79 -16.11
CA ASP A 180 25.07 -28.17 -16.44
C ASP A 180 24.61 -28.58 -17.84
N VAL A 181 23.35 -28.27 -18.20
CA VAL A 181 22.81 -28.54 -19.54
C VAL A 181 23.54 -27.73 -20.61
N HIS A 182 23.85 -26.46 -20.36
CA HIS A 182 24.63 -25.65 -21.29
C HIS A 182 26.05 -26.20 -21.49
N ALA A 183 26.71 -26.62 -20.41
CA ALA A 183 28.03 -27.24 -20.48
C ALA A 183 27.99 -28.55 -21.28
N ALA A 184 27.01 -29.42 -21.01
CA ALA A 184 26.84 -30.69 -21.75
C ALA A 184 26.51 -30.47 -23.24
N ARG A 185 25.73 -29.42 -23.57
CA ARG A 185 25.47 -29.07 -24.98
C ARG A 185 26.73 -28.57 -25.69
N HIS A 186 27.55 -27.76 -25.01
CA HIS A 186 28.80 -27.28 -25.58
C HIS A 186 29.79 -28.42 -25.84
N THR A 187 29.92 -29.37 -24.91
CA THR A 187 30.78 -30.54 -25.11
C THR A 187 30.28 -31.45 -26.23
N LEU A 188 28.95 -31.61 -26.36
CA LEU A 188 28.35 -32.35 -27.48
C LEU A 188 28.63 -31.66 -28.82
N GLU A 189 28.45 -30.34 -28.90
CA GLU A 189 28.72 -29.57 -30.13
C GLU A 189 30.21 -29.64 -30.52
N GLN A 190 31.11 -29.57 -29.54
CA GLN A 190 32.54 -29.74 -29.78
C GLN A 190 32.86 -31.15 -30.28
N GLY A 191 32.31 -32.19 -29.63
CA GLY A 191 32.49 -33.57 -30.06
C GLY A 191 31.94 -33.83 -31.47
N GLN A 192 30.84 -33.18 -31.85
CA GLN A 192 30.31 -33.23 -33.22
C GLN A 192 31.28 -32.59 -34.23
N LYS A 193 31.84 -31.41 -33.92
CA LYS A 193 32.85 -30.76 -34.77
C LYS A 193 34.09 -31.62 -34.95
N ASP A 194 34.55 -32.25 -33.87
CA ASP A 194 35.72 -33.13 -33.90
C ASP A 194 35.44 -34.40 -34.72
N LEU A 195 34.24 -34.98 -34.61
CA LEU A 195 33.81 -36.10 -35.45
C LEU A 195 33.73 -35.73 -36.93
N ASP A 196 33.17 -34.56 -37.25
CA ASP A 196 33.10 -34.06 -38.63
C ASP A 196 34.50 -33.80 -39.22
N ALA A 197 35.44 -33.29 -38.40
CA ALA A 197 36.83 -33.11 -38.80
C ALA A 197 37.51 -34.47 -39.06
N MET A 198 37.38 -35.42 -38.14
CA MET A 198 37.94 -36.77 -38.32
C MET A 198 37.35 -37.49 -39.53
N ASN A 199 36.06 -37.33 -39.80
CA ASN A 199 35.42 -37.90 -41.00
C ASN A 199 35.98 -37.27 -42.29
N LYS A 200 36.19 -35.95 -42.33
CA LYS A 200 36.83 -35.29 -43.47
C LYS A 200 38.27 -35.75 -43.67
N ASP A 201 39.04 -35.89 -42.59
CA ASP A 201 40.41 -36.39 -42.64
C ASP A 201 40.45 -37.84 -43.12
N LEU A 202 39.54 -38.69 -42.64
CA LEU A 202 39.41 -40.08 -43.09
C LEU A 202 39.08 -40.14 -44.59
N GLN A 203 38.14 -39.33 -45.06
CA GLN A 203 37.82 -39.22 -46.48
C GLN A 203 39.02 -38.74 -47.30
N ALA A 204 39.74 -37.71 -46.84
CA ALA A 204 40.94 -37.22 -47.48
C ALA A 204 42.01 -38.32 -47.58
N ARG A 205 42.30 -39.03 -46.48
CA ARG A 205 43.25 -40.15 -46.46
C ARG A 205 42.83 -41.31 -47.35
N ALA A 206 41.53 -41.64 -47.40
CA ALA A 206 41.02 -42.66 -48.31
C ALA A 206 41.25 -42.26 -49.78
N THR A 207 40.95 -41.01 -50.15
CA THR A 207 41.20 -40.52 -51.52
C THR A 207 42.70 -40.44 -51.85
N GLU A 208 43.56 -40.08 -50.89
CA GLU A 208 45.01 -40.10 -51.06
C GLU A 208 45.54 -41.53 -51.27
N MET A 209 45.01 -42.48 -50.51
CA MET A 209 45.34 -43.91 -50.66
C MET A 209 44.93 -44.40 -52.05
N ASP A 210 43.69 -44.13 -52.48
CA ASP A 210 43.21 -44.51 -53.82
C ASP A 210 44.06 -43.88 -54.92
N ARG A 211 44.45 -42.60 -54.77
CA ARG A 211 45.37 -41.92 -55.70
C ARG A 211 46.74 -42.57 -55.72
N ALA A 212 47.34 -42.86 -54.56
CA ALA A 212 48.65 -43.49 -54.47
C ALA A 212 48.64 -44.91 -55.06
N LEU A 213 47.56 -45.67 -54.86
CA LEU A 213 47.36 -46.98 -55.48
C LEU A 213 47.20 -46.87 -56.99
N ALA A 214 46.46 -45.88 -57.49
CA ALA A 214 46.34 -45.61 -58.92
C ALA A 214 47.67 -45.19 -59.55
N GLU A 215 48.45 -44.34 -58.89
CA GLU A 215 49.80 -43.94 -59.31
C GLU A 215 50.76 -45.14 -59.32
N LYS A 216 50.78 -45.94 -58.24
CA LYS A 216 51.56 -47.20 -58.16
C LYS A 216 51.20 -48.12 -59.33
N ALA A 217 49.91 -48.35 -59.57
CA ALA A 217 49.43 -49.19 -60.66
C ALA A 217 49.84 -48.63 -62.04
N ALA A 218 49.77 -47.32 -62.24
CA ALA A 218 50.19 -46.67 -63.49
C ALA A 218 51.70 -46.82 -63.75
N VAL A 219 52.54 -46.65 -62.71
CA VAL A 219 53.99 -46.84 -62.81
C VAL A 219 54.33 -48.30 -63.13
N LEU A 220 53.72 -49.26 -62.43
CA LEU A 220 53.95 -50.69 -62.71
C LEU A 220 53.49 -51.09 -64.12
N ARG A 221 52.37 -50.55 -64.61
CA ARG A 221 51.94 -50.72 -66.01
C ARG A 221 52.95 -50.14 -67.00
N LYS A 222 53.47 -48.94 -66.74
CA LYS A 222 54.50 -48.33 -67.58
C LYS A 222 55.76 -49.21 -67.66
N CYS A 223 56.24 -49.72 -66.53
CA CYS A 223 57.39 -50.63 -66.50
C CYS A 223 57.13 -51.94 -67.28
N LYS A 224 55.88 -52.46 -67.27
CA LYS A 224 55.49 -53.62 -68.08
C LYS A 224 55.50 -53.32 -69.58
N ILE A 225 55.00 -52.16 -70.00
CA ILE A 225 54.94 -51.75 -71.42
C ILE A 225 56.35 -51.47 -71.95
N GLU A 226 57.22 -50.87 -71.14
CA GLU A 226 58.60 -50.51 -71.49
C GLU A 226 59.62 -51.66 -71.28
N ASP A 227 59.15 -52.86 -70.89
CA ASP A 227 59.95 -54.06 -70.61
C ASP A 227 61.13 -53.80 -69.65
N ILE A 228 60.87 -53.02 -68.59
CA ILE A 228 61.87 -52.72 -67.56
C ILE A 228 61.86 -53.85 -66.52
N PRO A 229 62.97 -54.59 -66.33
CA PRO A 229 63.03 -55.65 -65.33
C PRO A 229 63.07 -55.04 -63.92
N LEU A 230 62.02 -55.26 -63.13
CA LEU A 230 61.94 -54.86 -61.72
C LEU A 230 62.24 -56.05 -60.80
N PRO A 231 63.12 -55.91 -59.80
CA PRO A 231 63.25 -56.90 -58.73
C PRO A 231 62.00 -56.84 -57.83
N LEU A 232 61.30 -57.97 -57.67
CA LEU A 232 60.06 -58.07 -56.91
C LEU A 232 60.23 -58.99 -55.70
N LEU A 233 59.72 -58.59 -54.55
CA LEU A 233 59.59 -59.42 -53.35
C LEU A 233 58.34 -60.31 -53.41
N ARG A 234 57.26 -59.82 -54.02
CA ARG A 234 55.97 -60.52 -54.13
C ARG A 234 55.20 -60.05 -55.38
N GLY A 235 54.48 -60.97 -56.01
CA GLY A 235 53.62 -60.71 -57.19
C GLY A 235 54.35 -60.84 -58.53
N SER A 236 53.61 -60.64 -59.63
CA SER A 236 54.14 -60.66 -61.02
C SER A 236 53.53 -59.52 -61.83
N LEU A 237 54.36 -58.81 -62.62
CA LEU A 237 53.90 -57.73 -63.52
C LEU A 237 52.92 -58.25 -64.60
N GLN A 238 52.89 -59.55 -64.87
CA GLN A 238 51.95 -60.15 -65.82
C GLN A 238 50.49 -60.05 -65.36
N ALA A 239 50.25 -60.00 -64.04
CA ALA A 239 48.91 -59.93 -63.45
C ALA A 239 48.21 -58.56 -63.64
N LEU A 240 48.92 -57.53 -64.13
CA LEU A 240 48.35 -56.20 -64.35
C LEU A 240 47.57 -56.11 -65.67
N PRO A 241 46.31 -55.65 -65.67
CA PRO A 241 45.54 -55.37 -66.88
C PRO A 241 46.23 -54.33 -67.78
N LEU A 242 46.28 -54.58 -69.09
CA LEU A 242 46.95 -53.71 -70.08
C LEU A 242 46.07 -52.53 -70.56
N GLU A 243 44.76 -52.57 -70.35
CA GLU A 243 43.79 -51.54 -70.75
C GLU A 243 43.17 -50.90 -69.51
N ALA A 244 43.19 -49.57 -69.42
CA ALA A 244 42.40 -48.81 -68.46
C ALA A 244 40.94 -48.80 -68.94
N GLY A 245 40.20 -49.84 -68.60
CA GLY A 245 38.78 -49.95 -68.93
C GLY A 245 37.97 -48.80 -68.36
N VAL A 246 37.55 -47.88 -69.23
CA VAL A 246 36.39 -47.02 -69.04
C VAL A 246 35.17 -47.92 -68.94
N GLY A 247 34.74 -48.24 -67.72
CA GLY A 247 33.54 -49.03 -67.47
C GLY A 247 32.28 -48.15 -67.55
N ALA A 248 31.82 -47.85 -68.76
CA ALA A 248 30.45 -47.39 -68.98
C ALA A 248 29.48 -48.59 -68.93
N GLY A 249 28.55 -48.55 -67.98
CA GLY A 249 27.15 -48.98 -68.15
C GLY A 249 26.83 -50.48 -68.31
N SER A 250 26.27 -51.06 -67.26
CA SER A 250 25.12 -52.00 -67.31
C SER A 250 24.58 -52.11 -65.88
N GLY A 251 23.36 -51.71 -65.48
CA GLY A 251 22.11 -51.63 -66.22
C GLY A 251 21.16 -52.72 -65.72
N SER A 252 20.66 -52.61 -64.48
CA SER A 252 19.41 -53.19 -63.93
C SER A 252 19.41 -53.02 -62.40
N GLN A 253 18.38 -52.67 -61.63
CA GLN A 253 17.02 -52.21 -61.81
C GLN A 253 16.55 -51.79 -60.39
N LEU A 254 15.72 -50.76 -60.32
CA LEU A 254 14.63 -50.58 -59.33
C LEU A 254 14.98 -50.35 -57.85
N ALA A 255 14.66 -49.14 -57.37
CA ALA A 255 13.62 -48.87 -56.37
C ALA A 255 14.04 -47.77 -55.38
N GLU A 256 13.62 -46.54 -55.68
CA GLU A 256 12.70 -45.79 -54.83
C GLU A 256 12.77 -46.07 -53.32
N SER A 257 13.58 -45.28 -52.59
CA SER A 257 13.31 -44.96 -51.19
C SER A 257 14.01 -43.65 -50.81
N TYR A 258 13.38 -42.56 -51.23
CA TYR A 258 13.48 -41.27 -50.54
C TYR A 258 12.81 -41.43 -49.16
N LEU A 259 13.43 -40.89 -48.11
CA LEU A 259 13.02 -40.95 -46.70
C LEU A 259 13.28 -42.27 -45.93
N SER A 260 14.50 -42.40 -45.40
CA SER A 260 14.72 -42.88 -44.03
C SER A 260 15.99 -42.21 -43.50
N GLN A 261 15.87 -41.08 -42.79
CA GLN A 261 16.11 -41.03 -41.33
C GLN A 261 17.31 -41.86 -40.87
N LEU A 262 18.38 -41.15 -40.53
CA LEU A 262 19.31 -41.43 -39.42
C LEU A 262 19.78 -42.90 -39.33
N SER A 263 20.71 -43.30 -40.19
CA SER A 263 21.50 -44.51 -39.99
C SER A 263 22.98 -44.17 -39.96
N LEU A 264 23.51 -44.03 -38.74
CA LEU A 264 24.92 -44.10 -38.42
C LEU A 264 25.40 -45.53 -38.73
N GLY A 265 26.34 -45.67 -39.66
CA GLY A 265 27.01 -46.95 -39.92
C GLY A 265 26.77 -47.46 -41.33
N ASP A 266 27.65 -47.04 -42.23
CA ASP A 266 28.21 -47.79 -43.36
C ASP A 266 28.55 -46.81 -44.46
N THR A 267 29.72 -46.18 -44.31
CA THR A 267 30.46 -45.64 -45.45
C THR A 267 30.85 -46.82 -46.33
N GLN A 268 29.95 -47.25 -47.21
CA GLN A 268 30.31 -47.99 -48.40
C GLN A 268 31.11 -47.04 -49.29
N SER A 269 32.38 -46.86 -48.95
CA SER A 269 33.39 -46.41 -49.89
C SER A 269 33.41 -47.45 -51.00
N SER A 270 32.75 -47.14 -52.10
CA SER A 270 32.98 -47.81 -53.38
C SER A 270 34.40 -47.43 -53.84
N SER A 271 35.43 -47.94 -53.17
CA SER A 271 36.78 -47.87 -53.70
C SER A 271 36.77 -48.73 -54.96
N MET A 272 37.13 -48.11 -56.10
CA MET A 272 37.55 -48.88 -57.25
C MET A 272 38.82 -49.61 -56.84
N SER A 273 38.69 -50.81 -56.31
CA SER A 273 39.82 -51.72 -56.13
C SER A 273 40.41 -51.96 -57.51
N ILE A 274 41.59 -51.38 -57.76
CA ILE A 274 42.43 -51.74 -58.90
C ILE A 274 42.97 -53.14 -58.61
N ASP A 275 42.15 -54.13 -58.94
CA ASP A 275 42.39 -55.54 -58.67
C ASP A 275 43.74 -55.95 -59.29
N GLY A 276 44.67 -56.39 -58.44
CA GLY A 276 45.99 -56.91 -58.82
C GLY A 276 47.22 -55.99 -58.65
N ALA A 277 47.07 -54.68 -58.42
CA ALA A 277 48.23 -53.78 -58.22
C ALA A 277 48.74 -53.75 -56.77
N ASP A 278 47.89 -54.08 -55.80
CA ASP A 278 48.24 -54.00 -54.39
C ASP A 278 49.16 -55.15 -53.94
N ASP A 279 48.99 -56.34 -54.54
CA ASP A 279 49.72 -57.57 -54.20
C ASP A 279 51.15 -57.65 -54.81
N ILE A 280 51.58 -56.60 -55.54
CA ILE A 280 52.92 -56.49 -56.13
C ILE A 280 53.80 -55.59 -55.25
N ALA A 281 54.87 -56.16 -54.69
CA ALA A 281 55.82 -55.48 -53.82
C ALA A 281 57.23 -55.45 -54.44
N PRO A 282 57.73 -54.28 -54.88
CA PRO A 282 59.10 -54.14 -55.40
C PRO A 282 60.15 -54.29 -54.30
N ASP A 283 61.31 -54.88 -54.62
CA ASP A 283 62.46 -54.90 -53.72
C ASP A 283 63.28 -53.61 -53.86
N TYR A 284 63.33 -52.82 -52.78
CA TYR A 284 64.10 -51.57 -52.74
C TYR A 284 65.49 -51.74 -52.12
N SER A 285 65.89 -52.95 -51.71
CA SER A 285 67.12 -53.24 -50.95
C SER A 285 68.42 -52.75 -51.62
N THR A 286 68.42 -52.64 -52.95
CA THR A 286 69.57 -52.25 -53.77
C THR A 286 69.76 -50.73 -53.97
N LEU A 287 68.82 -49.89 -53.51
CA LEU A 287 68.88 -48.43 -53.65
C LEU A 287 69.72 -47.74 -52.55
N PRO A 288 70.49 -46.67 -52.86
CA PRO A 288 71.21 -45.84 -51.89
C PRO A 288 70.27 -45.14 -50.89
N GLN A 289 70.73 -44.94 -49.65
CA GLN A 289 69.92 -44.40 -48.55
C GLN A 289 69.46 -42.95 -48.76
N THR A 290 70.19 -42.16 -49.56
CA THR A 290 69.85 -40.78 -49.92
C THR A 290 68.62 -40.66 -50.80
N ASP A 291 68.38 -41.66 -51.67
CA ASP A 291 67.25 -41.65 -52.60
C ASP A 291 65.97 -42.21 -51.97
N ARG A 292 66.09 -42.79 -50.76
CA ARG A 292 64.97 -43.32 -49.98
C ARG A 292 64.28 -42.28 -49.08
N THR A 293 64.90 -41.14 -48.80
CA THR A 293 64.43 -40.21 -47.73
C THR A 293 63.97 -38.82 -48.21
N GLY A 294 64.14 -38.45 -49.47
CA GLY A 294 63.66 -37.16 -50.01
C GLY A 294 64.36 -35.91 -49.42
N VAL A 295 63.97 -34.73 -49.91
CA VAL A 295 64.58 -33.41 -49.58
C VAL A 295 64.42 -33.05 -48.09
N PRO A 296 65.44 -32.51 -47.40
CA PRO A 296 65.43 -32.31 -45.95
C PRO A 296 64.45 -31.22 -45.48
N GLY A 297 63.54 -31.55 -44.55
CA GLY A 297 62.49 -30.68 -43.97
C GLY A 297 62.97 -29.49 -43.10
N THR A 298 64.26 -29.16 -43.13
CA THR A 298 64.84 -28.05 -42.35
C THR A 298 64.46 -26.67 -42.88
N VAL A 299 64.08 -26.57 -44.16
CA VAL A 299 63.62 -25.32 -44.78
C VAL A 299 62.16 -25.06 -44.45
N GLU A 300 61.32 -26.10 -44.44
CA GLU A 300 59.90 -26.03 -44.15
C GLU A 300 59.63 -25.61 -42.69
N GLN A 301 60.41 -26.15 -41.74
CA GLN A 301 60.33 -25.78 -40.33
C GLN A 301 60.60 -24.30 -40.06
N LYS A 302 61.45 -23.63 -40.87
CA LYS A 302 61.73 -22.20 -40.72
C LYS A 302 60.53 -21.35 -41.09
N TYR A 303 59.85 -21.68 -42.18
CA TYR A 303 58.65 -20.94 -42.61
C TYR A 303 57.47 -21.14 -41.64
N ILE A 304 57.33 -22.33 -41.05
CA ILE A 304 56.32 -22.58 -40.02
C ILE A 304 56.55 -21.70 -38.78
N ALA A 305 57.81 -21.56 -38.35
CA ALA A 305 58.16 -20.73 -37.20
C ALA A 305 57.89 -19.23 -37.45
N ASP A 306 58.18 -18.73 -38.65
CA ASP A 306 57.95 -17.33 -39.01
C ASP A 306 56.45 -16.98 -39.09
N VAL A 307 55.63 -17.88 -39.62
CA VAL A 307 54.17 -17.71 -39.66
C VAL A 307 53.60 -17.68 -38.24
N ALA A 308 54.03 -18.59 -37.35
CA ALA A 308 53.56 -18.60 -35.98
C ALA A 308 53.87 -17.29 -35.21
N ARG A 309 55.05 -16.71 -35.45
CA ARG A 309 55.46 -15.44 -34.85
C ARG A 309 54.58 -14.28 -35.31
N LEU A 310 54.33 -14.17 -36.61
CA LEU A 310 53.51 -13.09 -37.18
C LEU A 310 52.04 -13.19 -36.74
N THR A 311 51.49 -14.40 -36.62
CA THR A 311 50.13 -14.60 -36.11
C THR A 311 49.98 -14.15 -34.66
N ALA A 312 50.95 -14.46 -33.79
CA ALA A 312 50.93 -14.01 -32.40
C ALA A 312 50.99 -12.49 -32.24
N GLU A 313 51.72 -11.80 -33.13
CA GLU A 313 51.81 -10.34 -33.15
C GLU A 313 50.49 -9.69 -33.61
N ILE A 314 49.79 -10.31 -34.57
CA ILE A 314 48.46 -9.89 -35.02
C ILE A 314 47.39 -10.11 -33.93
N ASP A 315 47.43 -11.24 -33.23
CA ASP A 315 46.48 -11.52 -32.14
C ASP A 315 46.65 -10.56 -30.95
N ALA A 316 47.89 -10.16 -30.65
CA ALA A 316 48.17 -9.17 -29.60
C ALA A 316 47.67 -7.76 -29.96
N LEU A 317 47.62 -7.42 -31.25
CA LEU A 317 47.11 -6.15 -31.76
C LEU A 317 45.59 -6.13 -31.91
N ASN A 318 44.92 -7.27 -31.73
CA ASN A 318 43.50 -7.38 -31.98
C ASN A 318 42.70 -6.63 -30.88
N PRO A 319 42.00 -5.54 -31.21
CA PRO A 319 41.23 -4.78 -30.22
C PRO A 319 40.13 -5.67 -29.65
N ASN A 320 39.98 -5.70 -28.32
CA ASN A 320 38.96 -6.50 -27.64
C ASN A 320 37.59 -6.32 -28.34
N PRO A 321 37.07 -7.35 -29.04
CA PRO A 321 35.90 -7.21 -29.92
C PRO A 321 34.64 -6.82 -29.14
N HIS A 322 34.59 -7.16 -27.84
CA HIS A 322 33.49 -6.82 -26.95
C HIS A 322 33.62 -5.44 -26.30
N ALA A 323 34.70 -4.69 -26.56
CA ALA A 323 34.87 -3.35 -25.98
C ALA A 323 33.77 -2.39 -26.43
N ARG A 324 33.32 -2.49 -27.69
CA ARG A 324 32.22 -1.66 -28.22
C ARG A 324 30.88 -2.02 -27.60
N GLU A 325 30.58 -3.30 -27.50
CA GLU A 325 29.34 -3.82 -26.91
C GLU A 325 29.26 -3.50 -25.40
N ARG A 326 30.37 -3.65 -24.66
CA ARG A 326 30.44 -3.25 -23.24
C ARG A 326 30.25 -1.74 -23.06
N LEU A 327 30.75 -0.93 -23.99
CA LEU A 327 30.56 0.52 -23.98
C LEU A 327 29.10 0.89 -24.28
N GLU A 328 28.45 0.23 -25.23
CA GLU A 328 27.02 0.42 -25.52
C GLU A 328 26.13 0.00 -24.35
N SER A 329 26.40 -1.15 -23.73
CA SER A 329 25.68 -1.60 -22.53
C SER A 329 25.87 -0.65 -21.35
N ALA A 330 27.09 -0.14 -21.14
CA ALA A 330 27.36 0.87 -20.11
C ALA A 330 26.60 2.18 -20.39
N ARG A 331 26.51 2.62 -21.65
CA ARG A 331 25.73 3.81 -22.04
C ARG A 331 24.23 3.61 -21.82
N ALA A 332 23.69 2.44 -22.18
CA ALA A 332 22.27 2.13 -21.98
C ALA A 332 21.89 2.16 -20.49
N ARG A 333 22.69 1.49 -19.64
CA ARG A 333 22.49 1.51 -18.18
C ARG A 333 22.59 2.91 -17.59
N LEU A 334 23.55 3.71 -18.07
CA LEU A 334 23.69 5.09 -17.62
C LEU A 334 22.45 5.93 -17.98
N HIS A 335 21.91 5.74 -19.19
CA HIS A 335 20.71 6.43 -19.62
C HIS A 335 19.47 6.02 -18.79
N GLU A 336 19.29 4.73 -18.52
CA GLU A 336 18.20 4.23 -17.66
C GLU A 336 18.27 4.84 -16.25
N ILE A 337 19.46 4.83 -15.65
CA ILE A 337 19.69 5.43 -14.32
C ILE A 337 19.39 6.94 -14.34
N GLU A 338 19.78 7.67 -15.39
CA GLU A 338 19.48 9.09 -15.52
C GLU A 338 17.97 9.36 -15.61
N VAL A 339 17.23 8.54 -16.35
CA VAL A 339 15.77 8.66 -16.46
C VAL A 339 15.09 8.39 -15.12
N GLU A 340 15.45 7.30 -14.44
CA GLU A 340 14.92 6.95 -13.12
C GLU A 340 15.24 8.02 -12.07
N HIS A 341 16.47 8.53 -12.06
CA HIS A 341 16.88 9.58 -11.14
C HIS A 341 16.10 10.89 -11.39
N ASN A 342 15.84 11.25 -12.65
CA ASN A 342 15.04 12.41 -12.99
C ASN A 342 13.57 12.24 -12.58
N ALA A 343 13.00 11.06 -12.78
CA ALA A 343 11.64 10.74 -12.33
C ALA A 343 11.51 10.83 -10.80
N ALA A 344 12.44 10.21 -10.05
CA ALA A 344 12.47 10.27 -8.59
C ALA A 344 12.63 11.72 -8.08
N ARG A 345 13.44 12.55 -8.75
CA ARG A 345 13.56 13.98 -8.43
C ARG A 345 12.25 14.74 -8.64
N GLN A 346 11.50 14.41 -9.68
CA GLN A 346 10.23 15.05 -9.97
C GLN A 346 9.18 14.66 -8.92
N GLU A 347 9.06 13.37 -8.59
CA GLU A 347 8.17 12.88 -7.54
C GLU A 347 8.49 13.49 -6.17
N ALA A 348 9.78 13.61 -5.82
CA ALA A 348 10.20 14.27 -4.59
C ALA A 348 9.81 15.76 -4.55
N ARG A 349 9.89 16.46 -5.69
CA ARG A 349 9.44 17.87 -5.80
C ARG A 349 7.93 18.00 -5.65
N GLU A 350 7.16 17.12 -6.29
CA GLU A 350 5.70 17.09 -6.21
C GLU A 350 5.25 16.79 -4.78
N SER A 351 5.81 15.75 -4.15
CA SER A 351 5.55 15.39 -2.75
C SER A 351 5.90 16.52 -1.77
N LYS A 352 7.00 17.24 -2.01
CA LYS A 352 7.36 18.41 -1.20
C LYS A 352 6.34 19.54 -1.37
N SER A 353 5.87 19.77 -2.60
CA SER A 353 4.86 20.79 -2.91
C SER A 353 3.53 20.48 -2.22
N THR A 354 3.05 19.24 -2.32
CA THR A 354 1.80 18.80 -1.67
C THR A 354 1.89 18.89 -0.15
N PHE A 355 3.01 18.47 0.44
CA PHE A 355 3.28 18.62 1.86
C PHE A 355 3.24 20.09 2.30
N GLN A 356 3.89 20.99 1.57
CA GLN A 356 3.87 22.43 1.87
C GLN A 356 2.45 23.01 1.78
N ALA A 357 1.65 22.60 0.79
CA ALA A 357 0.26 23.02 0.67
C ALA A 357 -0.59 22.59 1.88
N VAL A 358 -0.46 21.33 2.31
CA VAL A 358 -1.16 20.81 3.50
C VAL A 358 -0.69 21.52 4.78
N ARG A 359 0.62 21.71 4.95
CA ARG A 359 1.19 22.43 6.09
C ARG A 359 0.66 23.87 6.16
N LYS A 360 0.61 24.58 5.02
CA LYS A 360 0.04 25.92 4.93
C LYS A 360 -1.44 25.93 5.32
N ARG A 361 -2.24 25.02 4.75
CA ARG A 361 -3.68 24.91 5.08
C ARG A 361 -3.92 24.62 6.57
N ARG A 362 -3.13 23.73 7.18
CA ARG A 362 -3.20 23.44 8.62
C ARG A 362 -2.87 24.68 9.44
N HIS A 363 -1.82 25.42 9.07
CA HIS A 363 -1.46 26.68 9.72
C HIS A 363 -2.57 27.73 9.60
N ASP A 364 -3.15 27.89 8.41
CA ASP A 364 -4.21 28.88 8.15
C ASP A 364 -5.50 28.59 8.93
N VAL A 365 -5.88 27.30 9.08
CA VAL A 365 -7.03 26.90 9.90
C VAL A 365 -6.74 27.12 11.38
N PHE A 366 -5.55 26.72 11.84
CA PHE A 366 -5.13 26.93 13.22
C PHE A 366 -5.13 28.42 13.59
N MET A 367 -4.50 29.26 12.76
CA MET A 367 -4.43 30.71 13.00
C MET A 367 -5.80 31.38 12.96
N ARG A 368 -6.72 30.92 12.10
CA ARG A 368 -8.12 31.41 12.11
C ARG A 368 -8.80 31.13 13.45
N CYS A 369 -8.73 29.90 13.96
CA CYS A 369 -9.32 29.54 15.25
C CYS A 369 -8.62 30.25 16.40
N TYR A 370 -7.29 30.30 16.39
CA TYR A 370 -6.48 30.97 17.41
C TYR A 370 -6.82 32.45 17.50
N ASN A 371 -6.88 33.17 16.37
CA ASN A 371 -7.23 34.60 16.35
C ASN A 371 -8.66 34.84 16.82
N HIS A 372 -9.60 33.96 16.47
CA HIS A 372 -10.97 34.05 16.97
C HIS A 372 -11.05 33.89 18.49
N LEU A 373 -10.38 32.87 19.04
CA LEU A 373 -10.28 32.64 20.48
C LEU A 373 -9.57 33.78 21.20
N ALA A 374 -8.45 34.27 20.66
CA ALA A 374 -7.69 35.38 21.23
C ALA A 374 -8.54 36.66 21.32
N THR A 375 -9.30 36.98 20.27
CA THR A 375 -10.20 38.13 20.25
C THR A 375 -11.35 37.97 21.26
N ALA A 376 -11.90 36.75 21.39
CA ALA A 376 -12.98 36.47 22.34
C ALA A 376 -12.50 36.52 23.80
N ILE A 377 -11.29 36.04 24.08
CA ILE A 377 -10.66 36.12 25.41
C ILE A 377 -10.38 37.57 25.77
N ASP A 378 -9.84 38.38 24.86
CA ASP A 378 -9.63 39.82 25.09
C ASP A 378 -10.93 40.57 25.43
N HIS A 379 -12.06 40.16 24.86
CA HIS A 379 -13.37 40.72 25.18
C HIS A 379 -13.93 40.19 26.52
N ALA A 380 -13.58 38.97 26.93
CA ALA A 380 -14.04 38.40 28.20
C ALA A 380 -13.27 38.93 29.43
N TYR A 381 -12.05 39.45 29.22
CA TYR A 381 -11.16 39.95 30.28
C TYR A 381 -11.01 41.49 30.33
N LYS A 382 -11.71 42.23 29.46
CA LYS A 382 -11.93 43.69 29.55
C LYS A 382 -13.31 43.97 30.11
#